data_AF-A0AAN1EJY8-F1
#
_entry.id   AF-A0AAN1EJY8-F1
#
_cell.length_a   1.000
_cell.length_b   1.000
_cell.length_c   1.000
_cell.angle_alpha   90.00
_cell.angle_beta   90.00
_cell.angle_gamma   90.00
#
_symmetry.space_group_name_H-M   'P 1'
#
loop_
_entity.id
_entity.type
_entity.pdbx_description
1 polymer ?
#
loop_
_entity_poly.entity_id
_entity_poly.type
_entity_poly.pdbx_seq_one_letter_code
_entity_poly.pdbx_strand_id
1 'polypeptide(L)' 'MVIAAAQTRADMRGQGIGTGMIEFAISEAKGRGVRLVQLTSNAIRKDAHRFYERLGFKPSHLGFKMAVK' A
#
# COMPACT_ATOMS: atom_id res chain seq x y z
N MET A 1 -2.08 -5.10 11.06
CA MET A 1 -0.71 -4.70 10.66
C MET A 1 -0.81 -3.52 9.71
N VAL A 2 0.03 -2.50 9.91
CA VAL A 2 0.11 -1.34 9.01
C VAL A 2 1.32 -1.52 8.11
N ILE A 3 1.14 -1.37 6.80
CA ILE A 3 2.24 -1.27 5.84
C ILE A 3 2.49 0.22 5.60
N ALA A 4 3.71 0.66 5.89
CA ALA A 4 4.16 2.02 5.69
C ALA A 4 5.45 2.05 4.86
N ALA A 5 5.77 3.22 4.32
CA ALA A 5 7.01 3.49 3.59
C ALA A 5 7.31 2.56 2.39
N ALA A 6 6.32 1.84 1.85
CA ALA A 6 6.48 1.03 0.65
C ALA A 6 6.80 1.92 -0.57
N GLN A 7 7.99 1.72 -1.15
CA GLN A 7 8.49 2.49 -2.26
C GLN A 7 9.38 1.64 -3.15
N THR A 8 9.23 1.80 -4.47
CA THR A 8 10.16 1.25 -5.46
C THR A 8 10.78 2.41 -6.23
N ARG A 9 12.11 2.34 -6.41
CA ARG A 9 12.88 3.30 -7.22
C ARG A 9 12.27 3.39 -8.63
N ALA A 10 12.22 4.59 -9.20
CA ALA A 10 11.41 4.86 -10.39
C ALA A 10 11.76 3.98 -11.60
N ASP A 11 13.05 3.78 -11.85
CA ASP A 11 13.66 2.92 -12.87
C ASP A 11 13.48 1.40 -12.62
N MET A 12 13.12 1.01 -11.39
CA MET A 12 12.89 -0.38 -11.00
C MET A 12 11.40 -0.74 -10.92
N ARG A 13 10.50 0.19 -11.26
CA ARG A 13 9.05 -0.08 -11.29
C ARG A 13 8.69 -0.97 -12.48
N GLY A 14 7.55 -1.65 -12.38
CA GLY A 14 7.07 -2.57 -13.42
C GLY A 14 7.75 -3.95 -13.42
N GLN A 15 8.76 -4.17 -12.58
CA GLN A 15 9.51 -5.43 -12.48
C GLN A 15 9.00 -6.37 -11.37
N GLY A 16 7.80 -6.13 -10.82
CA GLY A 16 7.22 -6.98 -9.77
C GLY A 16 7.79 -6.78 -8.34
N ILE A 17 8.83 -5.97 -8.15
CA ILE A 17 9.45 -5.73 -6.83
C ILE A 17 8.43 -5.23 -5.80
N GLY A 18 7.61 -4.24 -6.18
CA GLY A 18 6.54 -3.71 -5.34
C GLY A 18 5.55 -4.79 -4.91
N THR A 19 5.13 -5.64 -5.84
CA THR A 19 4.22 -6.76 -5.58
C THR A 19 4.83 -7.72 -4.56
N GLY A 20 6.07 -8.16 -4.77
CA GLY A 20 6.77 -9.07 -3.85
C GLY A 20 6.88 -8.51 -2.43
N MET A 21 7.19 -7.22 -2.27
CA MET A 21 7.22 -6.58 -0.95
C MET A 21 5.87 -6.64 -0.22
N ILE A 22 4.77 -6.36 -0.93
CA ILE A 22 3.43 -6.34 -0.32
C ILE A 22 2.93 -7.76 -0.04
N GLU A 23 3.15 -8.70 -0.95
CA GLU A 23 2.79 -10.10 -0.77
C GLU A 23 3.53 -10.73 0.41
N PHE A 24 4.83 -10.44 0.57
CA PHE A 24 5.60 -10.84 1.73
C PHE A 24 4.98 -10.31 3.02
N ALA A 25 4.64 -9.02 3.07
CA ALA A 25 4.00 -8.42 4.23
C ALA A 25 2.63 -9.07 4.55
N ILE A 26 1.82 -9.38 3.53
CA ILE A 26 0.55 -10.09 3.71
C ILE A 26 0.79 -11.51 4.26
N SER A 27 1.79 -12.23 3.75
CA SER A 27 2.17 -13.56 4.23
C SER A 27 2.57 -13.54 5.70
N GLU A 28 3.44 -12.59 6.09
CA GLU A 28 3.84 -12.36 7.47
C GLU A 28 2.63 -12.08 8.38
N ALA A 29 1.71 -11.22 7.93
CA ALA A 29 0.50 -10.92 8.68
C ALA A 29 -0.36 -12.18 8.90
N LYS A 30 -0.53 -13.01 7.86
CA LYS A 30 -1.25 -14.28 7.95
C LYS A 30 -0.58 -15.25 8.93
N GLY A 31 0.74 -15.42 8.83
CA GLY A 31 1.51 -16.28 9.73
C GLY A 31 1.41 -15.87 11.21
N ARG A 32 1.25 -14.57 11.46
CA ARG A 32 1.05 -14.00 12.81
C ARG A 32 -0.41 -13.99 13.27
N GLY A 33 -1.35 -14.54 12.50
CA GLY A 33 -2.78 -14.53 12.82
C GLY A 33 -3.42 -13.13 12.81
N VAL A 34 -2.82 -12.17 12.12
CA VAL A 34 -3.34 -10.81 12.03
C VAL A 34 -4.58 -10.77 11.14
N ARG A 35 -5.66 -10.17 11.64
CA ARG A 35 -6.94 -10.14 10.91
C ARG A 35 -7.08 -9.03 9.87
N LEU A 36 -6.18 -8.05 9.86
CA LEU A 36 -6.25 -6.90 8.96
C LEU A 36 -4.86 -6.39 8.58
N VAL A 37 -4.65 -6.17 7.28
CA VAL A 37 -3.53 -5.40 6.74
C VAL A 37 -4.09 -4.11 6.15
N GLN A 38 -3.49 -2.97 6.47
CA GLN A 38 -3.94 -1.67 6.00
C GLN A 38 -2.76 -0.75 5.65
N LEU A 39 -3.05 0.24 4.81
CA LEU A 39 -2.11 1.27 4.41
C LEU A 39 -2.87 2.57 4.11
N THR A 40 -2.16 3.69 4.18
CA THR A 40 -2.66 4.99 3.74
C THR A 40 -1.78 5.49 2.60
N SER A 41 -2.40 5.92 1.51
CA SER A 41 -1.71 6.54 0.37
C SER A 41 -2.28 7.93 0.12
N ASN A 42 -1.41 8.87 -0.28
CA ASN A 42 -1.83 10.21 -0.66
C ASN A 42 -2.75 10.13 -1.90
N ALA A 43 -3.87 10.86 -1.86
CA ALA A 43 -4.89 10.90 -2.91
C ALA A 43 -4.39 11.20 -4.33
N ILE A 44 -3.25 11.89 -4.46
CA ILE A 44 -2.62 12.24 -5.73
C ILE A 44 -1.94 11.02 -6.38
N ARG A 45 -1.54 9.99 -5.60
CA ARG A 45 -0.81 8.80 -6.09
C ARG A 45 -1.73 7.77 -6.75
N LYS A 46 -2.44 8.15 -7.82
CA LYS A 46 -3.43 7.29 -8.51
C LYS A 46 -2.86 5.95 -8.95
N ASP A 47 -1.61 5.92 -9.42
CA ASP A 47 -0.95 4.68 -9.84
C ASP A 47 -0.72 3.72 -8.67
N ALA A 48 -0.37 4.25 -7.49
CA ALA A 48 -0.22 3.46 -6.28
C ALA A 48 -1.58 2.90 -5.83
N HIS A 49 -2.66 3.65 -6.00
CA HIS A 49 -4.01 3.17 -5.67
C HIS A 49 -4.41 2.00 -6.56
N ARG A 50 -4.25 2.13 -7.88
CA ARG A 50 -4.51 1.03 -8.84
C ARG A 50 -3.63 -0.19 -8.53
N PHE A 51 -2.39 0.03 -8.12
CA PHE A 51 -1.50 -1.03 -7.69
C PHE A 51 -2.04 -1.78 -6.46
N TYR A 52 -2.44 -1.07 -5.39
CA TYR A 52 -2.98 -1.73 -4.19
C TYR A 52 -4.33 -2.40 -4.44
N GLU A 53 -5.21 -1.80 -5.25
CA GLU A 53 -6.49 -2.40 -5.65
C GLU A 53 -6.29 -3.71 -6.40
N ARG A 54 -5.29 -3.78 -7.31
CA ARG A 54 -4.91 -5.04 -7.99
C ARG A 54 -4.42 -6.12 -7.03
N LEU A 55 -3.87 -5.75 -5.88
CA LEU A 55 -3.46 -6.67 -4.81
C LEU A 55 -4.59 -7.00 -3.83
N GLY A 56 -5.83 -6.55 -4.10
CA GLY A 56 -7.01 -6.87 -3.31
C GLY A 56 -7.30 -5.93 -2.15
N PHE A 57 -6.53 -4.85 -1.98
CA PHE A 57 -6.90 -3.79 -1.05
C PHE A 57 -8.15 -3.06 -1.55
N LYS A 58 -9.01 -2.66 -0.63
CA LYS A 58 -10.21 -1.87 -0.95
C LYS A 58 -10.08 -0.48 -0.35
N PRO A 59 -10.37 0.60 -1.11
CA PRO A 59 -10.47 1.93 -0.52
C PRO A 59 -11.58 1.92 0.53
N SER A 60 -11.28 2.44 1.71
CA SER A 60 -12.21 2.41 2.85
C SER A 60 -12.36 3.75 3.55
N HIS A 61 -11.37 4.64 3.43
CA HIS A 61 -11.34 5.91 4.15
C HIS A 61 -10.98 7.06 3.19
N LEU A 62 -11.59 8.22 3.43
CA LEU A 62 -11.20 9.48 2.80
C LEU A 62 -10.27 10.25 3.75
N GLY A 63 -9.12 10.67 3.25
CA GLY A 63 -8.19 11.52 4.00
C GLY A 63 -8.51 13.00 3.79
N PHE A 64 -8.52 13.77 4.88
CA PHE A 64 -8.71 15.22 4.85
C PHE A 64 -7.40 15.91 5.24
N LYS A 65 -7.10 17.04 4.60
CA LYS A 65 -5.96 17.90 4.94
C LYS A 65 -6.38 19.36 4.83
N MET A 66 -5.91 20.17 5.77
CA MET A 66 -6.08 21.63 5.75
C MET A 66 -4.70 22.26 5.85
N ALA A 67 -4.31 23.05 4.84
CA ALA A 67 -3.13 23.90 4.94
C ALA A 67 -3.47 25.07 5.87
N VAL A 68 -2.63 25.32 6.86
CA VAL A 68 -2.83 26.38 7.87
C VAL A 68 -1.83 27.52 7.76
N LYS A 69 -0.88 27.42 6.83
CA LYS A 69 0.08 28.44 6.37
C LYS A 69 0.51 28.12 4.95
#